data_AF-A0A1A8NGV0-F1
#
_entry.id   AF-A0A1A8NGV0-F1
#
_cell.length_a   1.000
_cell.length_b   1.000
_cell.length_c   1.000
_cell.angle_alpha   90.00
_cell.angle_beta   90.00
_cell.angle_gamma   90.00
#
_symmetry.space_group_name_H-M   'P 1'
#
loop_
_entity.id
_entity.type
_entity.pdbx_description
1 polymer ?
#
loop_
_entity_poly.entity_id
_entity_poly.type
_entity_poly.pdbx_seq_one_letter_code
_entity_poly.pdbx_strand_id
1 'polypeptide(L)'
;MISALATFWMGGNILAAGLAWLVIPRTWAHVSLGTLDFQSWRLFVVFCSVPSITSAVIFKLLMPESPKFLLEAGRENEAIRVFRLMFELNMKKSGKTFLEFGLCPSSRLREELEEVQASPGQNLPFILKQSLEPIKHMFRGHLRLRSIALLVIFYCISFGYYGLWMWFPELFARAEDGGSPCANMPLPSPLQNQSCYPVKTAVYKESFIIAACNLPGNVFTILFMDITGGRKLLSTSLMASSLSVFLIYVVQTKTQSLGLSCIFSGVSVISWNALDVLGTELYPTRLRSSALGFFTGVGRVAAIMGNVVFGKLVDTNCFVPILLVSILLLTGGLVALLLPQTRQTELT
;
A
#
# COMPACT_ATOMS: atom_id res chain seq x y z
N MET A 1 -7.01 6.27 -13.53
CA MET A 1 -7.02 4.79 -13.54
C MET A 1 -6.26 4.20 -12.36
N ILE A 2 -5.00 4.59 -12.11
CA ILE A 2 -4.18 4.05 -11.00
C ILE A 2 -4.83 4.27 -9.63
N SER A 3 -5.36 5.47 -9.35
CA SER A 3 -6.08 5.76 -8.10
C SER A 3 -7.36 4.93 -7.91
N ALA A 4 -8.02 4.53 -9.00
CA ALA A 4 -9.18 3.65 -8.92
C ALA A 4 -8.76 2.22 -8.51
N LEU A 5 -7.60 1.74 -8.97
CA LEU A 5 -7.05 0.46 -8.52
C LEU A 5 -6.67 0.51 -7.03
N ALA A 6 -6.06 1.62 -6.58
CA ALA A 6 -5.73 1.82 -5.17
C ALA A 6 -6.97 1.71 -4.27
N THR A 7 -8.15 2.12 -4.74
CA THR A 7 -9.42 2.03 -4.01
C THR A 7 -9.73 0.64 -3.46
N PHE A 8 -9.33 -0.42 -4.17
CA PHE A 8 -9.53 -1.80 -3.71
C PHE A 8 -8.71 -2.16 -2.47
N TRP A 9 -7.52 -1.57 -2.30
CA TRP A 9 -6.73 -1.76 -1.09
C TRP A 9 -7.44 -1.18 0.15
N MET A 10 -8.05 0.00 0.03
CA MET A 10 -8.84 0.62 1.09
C MET A 10 -10.12 -0.18 1.38
N GLY A 11 -10.81 -0.64 0.33
CA GLY A 11 -11.97 -1.53 0.47
C GLY A 11 -11.62 -2.83 1.22
N GLY A 12 -10.46 -3.40 0.92
CA GLY A 12 -9.93 -4.57 1.64
C GLY A 12 -9.68 -4.30 3.12
N ASN A 13 -9.07 -3.16 3.47
CA ASN A 13 -8.84 -2.78 4.87
C ASN A 13 -10.16 -2.60 5.65
N ILE A 14 -11.17 -1.96 5.04
CA ILE A 14 -12.49 -1.78 5.66
C ILE A 14 -13.19 -3.12 5.84
N LEU A 15 -13.14 -3.99 4.82
CA LEU A 15 -13.71 -5.34 4.89
C LEU A 15 -13.05 -6.15 6.01
N ALA A 16 -11.71 -6.14 6.09
CA ALA A 16 -10.97 -6.85 7.12
C ALA A 16 -11.29 -6.33 8.52
N ALA A 17 -11.30 -5.00 8.74
CA ALA A 17 -11.66 -4.41 10.02
C ALA A 17 -13.13 -4.71 10.41
N GLY A 18 -14.05 -4.70 9.44
CA GLY A 18 -15.46 -5.02 9.64
C GLY A 18 -15.68 -6.48 10.00
N LEU A 19 -15.00 -7.40 9.31
CA LEU A 19 -15.01 -8.83 9.63
C LEU A 19 -14.41 -9.10 11.01
N ALA A 20 -13.31 -8.42 11.37
CA ALA A 20 -12.70 -8.53 12.69
C ALA A 20 -13.68 -8.08 13.79
N TRP A 21 -14.37 -6.95 13.59
CA TRP A 21 -15.37 -6.46 14.54
C TRP A 21 -16.61 -7.36 14.64
N LEU A 22 -17.04 -7.99 13.55
CA LEU A 22 -18.22 -8.85 13.54
C LEU A 22 -17.95 -10.25 14.12
N VAL A 23 -16.80 -10.84 13.81
CA VAL A 23 -16.51 -12.27 14.07
C VAL A 23 -15.80 -12.48 15.41
N ILE A 24 -14.77 -11.69 15.72
CA ILE A 24 -13.88 -11.96 16.87
C ILE A 24 -14.61 -11.81 18.23
N PRO A 25 -15.44 -10.77 18.46
CA PRO A 25 -16.12 -10.62 19.74
C PRO A 25 -17.28 -11.60 19.97
N ARG A 26 -17.70 -12.32 18.92
CA ARG A 26 -18.82 -13.26 18.97
C ARG A 26 -18.29 -14.67 19.29
N THR A 27 -18.46 -15.07 20.54
CA THR A 27 -18.02 -16.38 21.10
C THR A 27 -18.94 -17.54 20.76
N TRP A 28 -20.03 -17.35 20.01
CA TRP A 28 -20.97 -18.43 19.66
C TRP A 28 -20.59 -19.19 18.38
N ALA A 29 -19.56 -18.75 17.66
CA ALA A 29 -19.08 -19.39 16.44
C ALA A 29 -18.02 -20.47 16.70
N HIS A 30 -18.12 -21.21 17.81
CA HIS A 30 -17.31 -22.40 18.04
C HIS A 30 -17.88 -23.53 17.19
N VAL A 31 -17.39 -23.65 15.96
CA VAL A 31 -17.69 -24.80 15.11
C VAL A 31 -16.60 -25.82 15.36
N SER A 32 -16.93 -26.90 16.08
CA SER A 32 -16.03 -28.06 16.18
C SER A 32 -16.28 -28.96 14.97
N LEU A 33 -15.30 -29.08 14.08
CA LEU A 33 -15.32 -30.04 12.98
C LEU A 33 -14.35 -31.18 13.33
N GLY A 34 -14.83 -32.18 14.07
CA GLY A 34 -14.03 -33.30 14.53
C GLY A 34 -12.88 -32.87 15.45
N THR A 35 -11.64 -32.96 14.97
CA THR A 35 -10.41 -32.59 15.72
C THR A 35 -10.04 -31.11 15.63
N LEU A 36 -10.73 -30.33 14.77
CA LEU A 36 -10.45 -28.91 14.58
C LEU A 36 -11.48 -28.07 15.32
N ASP A 37 -11.05 -27.43 16.41
CA ASP A 37 -11.82 -26.38 17.08
C ASP A 37 -11.59 -25.05 16.35
N PHE A 38 -12.64 -24.52 15.70
CA PHE A 38 -12.60 -23.21 15.06
C PHE A 38 -12.93 -22.12 16.09
N GLN A 39 -11.88 -21.58 16.71
CA GLN A 39 -11.97 -20.36 17.49
C GLN A 39 -12.30 -19.15 16.59
N SER A 40 -12.93 -18.10 17.14
CA SER A 40 -13.41 -16.94 16.37
C SER A 40 -12.35 -16.27 15.48
N TRP A 41 -11.08 -16.25 15.89
CA TRP A 41 -9.98 -15.72 15.07
C TRP A 41 -9.65 -16.59 13.85
N ARG A 42 -9.82 -17.91 13.92
CA ARG A 42 -9.61 -18.82 12.79
C ARG A 42 -10.69 -18.61 11.73
N LEU A 43 -11.94 -18.44 12.15
CA LEU A 43 -13.05 -18.11 11.25
C LEU A 43 -12.82 -16.75 10.57
N PHE A 44 -12.32 -15.75 11.28
CA PHE A 44 -11.92 -14.48 10.69
C PHE A 44 -10.89 -14.66 9.56
N VAL A 45 -9.84 -15.46 9.77
CA VAL A 45 -8.83 -15.75 8.74
C VAL A 45 -9.46 -16.45 7.52
N VAL A 46 -10.36 -17.42 7.75
CA VAL A 46 -11.08 -18.11 6.67
C VAL A 46 -11.91 -17.10 5.84
N PHE A 47 -12.67 -16.22 6.49
CA PHE A 47 -13.45 -15.21 5.75
C PHE A 47 -12.58 -14.23 4.98
N CYS A 48 -11.43 -13.83 5.51
CA CYS A 48 -10.46 -13.00 4.80
C CYS A 48 -9.85 -13.69 3.57
N SER A 49 -9.85 -15.03 3.51
CA SER A 49 -9.34 -15.78 2.35
C SER A 49 -10.33 -15.85 1.18
N VAL A 50 -11.63 -15.68 1.42
CA VAL A 50 -12.69 -15.80 0.40
C VAL A 50 -12.49 -14.82 -0.77
N PRO A 51 -12.23 -13.50 -0.55
CA PRO A 51 -11.96 -12.58 -1.64
C PRO A 51 -10.72 -12.95 -2.47
N SER A 52 -9.68 -13.49 -1.83
CA SER A 52 -8.44 -13.92 -2.52
C SER A 52 -8.66 -15.14 -3.41
N ILE A 53 -9.42 -16.13 -2.93
CA ILE A 53 -9.76 -17.32 -3.74
C ILE A 53 -10.67 -16.91 -4.90
N THR A 54 -11.68 -16.08 -4.61
CA THR A 54 -12.62 -15.58 -5.62
C THR A 54 -11.88 -14.81 -6.72
N SER A 55 -10.95 -13.92 -6.35
CA SER A 55 -10.16 -13.19 -7.33
C SER A 55 -9.25 -14.10 -8.14
N ALA A 56 -8.59 -15.08 -7.53
CA ALA A 56 -7.75 -16.06 -8.24
C ALA A 56 -8.56 -16.85 -9.29
N VAL A 57 -9.77 -17.29 -8.93
CA VAL A 57 -10.68 -17.99 -9.84
C VAL A 57 -11.13 -17.07 -10.97
N ILE A 58 -11.54 -15.83 -10.66
CA ILE A 58 -11.97 -14.86 -11.66
C ILE A 58 -10.84 -14.51 -12.64
N PHE A 59 -9.63 -14.22 -12.15
CA PHE A 59 -8.49 -13.90 -12.99
C PHE A 59 -8.11 -15.07 -13.91
N LYS A 60 -8.15 -16.30 -13.39
CA LYS A 60 -7.83 -17.50 -14.19
C LYS A 60 -8.88 -17.80 -15.26
N LEU A 61 -10.17 -17.56 -14.97
CA LEU A 61 -11.26 -17.97 -15.86
C LEU A 61 -11.72 -16.88 -16.83
N LEU A 62 -11.65 -15.60 -16.45
CA LEU A 62 -12.27 -14.51 -17.21
C LEU A 62 -11.28 -13.50 -17.81
N MET A 63 -10.08 -13.35 -17.24
CA MET A 63 -9.13 -12.32 -17.69
C MET A 63 -8.11 -12.90 -18.67
N PRO A 64 -8.03 -12.39 -19.92
CA PRO A 64 -6.96 -12.77 -20.83
C PRO A 64 -5.62 -12.19 -20.38
N GLU A 65 -4.53 -12.82 -20.84
CA GLU A 65 -3.18 -12.31 -20.64
C GLU A 65 -2.97 -10.93 -21.27
N SER A 66 -2.05 -10.15 -20.70
CA SER A 66 -1.74 -8.80 -21.20
C SER A 66 -1.20 -8.86 -22.63
N PRO A 67 -1.73 -8.06 -23.58
CA PRO A 67 -1.23 -8.03 -24.96
C PRO A 67 0.27 -7.74 -25.05
N LYS A 68 0.77 -6.90 -24.13
CA LYS A 68 2.21 -6.58 -24.06
C LYS A 68 3.04 -7.82 -23.72
N PHE A 69 2.61 -8.58 -22.72
CA PHE A 69 3.28 -9.82 -22.33
C PHE A 69 3.21 -10.87 -23.45
N LEU A 70 2.07 -10.99 -24.14
CA LEU A 70 1.91 -11.90 -25.27
C LEU A 70 2.86 -11.55 -26.43
N LEU A 71 3.04 -10.26 -26.73
CA LEU A 71 4.01 -9.79 -27.72
C LEU A 71 5.45 -10.06 -27.29
N GLU A 72 5.79 -9.79 -26.02
CA GLU A 72 7.12 -10.11 -25.45
C GLU A 72 7.39 -11.62 -25.44
N ALA A 73 6.36 -12.46 -25.34
CA ALA A 73 6.46 -13.92 -25.43
C ALA A 73 6.44 -14.47 -26.87
N GLY A 74 6.41 -13.61 -27.89
CA GLY A 74 6.33 -14.00 -29.31
C GLY A 74 4.97 -14.58 -29.74
N ARG A 75 3.92 -14.48 -28.91
CA ARG A 75 2.57 -14.99 -29.18
C ARG A 75 1.69 -13.92 -29.82
N GLU A 76 2.06 -13.49 -31.02
CA GLU A 76 1.43 -12.36 -31.73
C GLU A 76 -0.06 -12.59 -32.03
N ASN A 77 -0.42 -13.79 -32.49
CA ASN A 77 -1.83 -14.14 -32.79
C ASN A 77 -2.72 -14.05 -31.55
N GLU A 78 -2.19 -14.43 -30.37
CA GLU A 78 -2.91 -14.27 -29.10
C GLU A 78 -3.08 -12.79 -28.74
N ALA A 79 -2.03 -11.98 -28.91
CA ALA A 79 -2.10 -10.55 -28.66
C ALA A 79 -3.17 -9.86 -29.51
N ILE A 80 -3.25 -10.18 -30.81
CA ILE A 80 -4.27 -9.63 -31.72
C ILE A 80 -5.68 -10.03 -31.27
N ARG A 81 -5.88 -11.28 -30.81
CA ARG A 81 -7.18 -11.71 -30.25
C ARG A 81 -7.58 -10.88 -29.04
N VAL A 82 -6.65 -10.60 -28.13
CA VAL A 82 -6.93 -9.76 -26.96
C VAL A 82 -7.23 -8.32 -27.36
N PHE A 83 -6.49 -7.74 -28.32
CA PHE A 83 -6.79 -6.40 -28.85
C PHE A 83 -8.19 -6.32 -29.49
N ARG A 84 -8.59 -7.35 -30.24
CA ARG A 84 -9.94 -7.43 -30.83
C ARG A 84 -11.00 -7.47 -29.74
N LEU A 85 -10.83 -8.29 -28.71
CA LEU A 85 -11.73 -8.36 -27.56
C LEU A 85 -11.85 -7.00 -26.85
N MET A 86 -10.73 -6.33 -26.59
CA MET A 86 -10.71 -5.00 -25.98
C MET A 86 -11.44 -3.96 -26.85
N PHE A 87 -11.24 -4.02 -28.17
CA PHE A 87 -11.92 -3.14 -29.11
C PHE A 87 -13.43 -3.39 -29.13
N GLU A 88 -13.87 -4.64 -29.20
CA GLU A 88 -15.29 -5.00 -29.19
C GLU A 88 -16.00 -4.55 -27.91
N LEU A 89 -15.35 -4.70 -26.75
CA LEU A 89 -15.91 -4.25 -25.47
C LEU A 89 -16.03 -2.72 -25.37
N ASN A 90 -15.02 -1.98 -25.84
CA ASN A 90 -14.99 -0.52 -25.74
C ASN A 90 -15.78 0.18 -26.87
N MET A 91 -15.82 -0.39 -28.07
CA MET A 91 -16.40 0.22 -29.27
C MET A 91 -17.76 -0.38 -29.67
N LYS A 92 -18.36 -1.25 -28.83
CA LYS A 92 -19.64 -1.95 -29.09
C LYS A 92 -20.80 -1.07 -29.59
N LYS A 93 -20.76 0.24 -29.34
CA LYS A 93 -21.77 1.23 -29.75
C LYS A 93 -21.32 2.19 -30.86
N SER A 94 -20.06 2.12 -31.33
CA SER A 94 -19.48 3.14 -32.20
C SER A 94 -19.54 2.81 -33.70
N GLY A 95 -19.97 1.60 -34.10
CA GLY A 95 -20.06 1.19 -35.51
C GLY A 95 -18.73 1.15 -36.28
N LYS A 96 -17.58 1.28 -35.58
CA LYS A 96 -16.24 1.26 -36.19
C LYS A 96 -15.75 -0.18 -36.34
N THR A 97 -15.20 -0.52 -37.49
CA THR A 97 -14.53 -1.80 -37.74
C THR A 97 -13.12 -1.81 -37.15
N PHE A 98 -12.71 -2.95 -36.61
CA PHE A 98 -11.34 -3.16 -36.13
C PHE A 98 -10.38 -3.12 -37.33
N LEU A 99 -9.45 -2.16 -37.34
CA LEU A 99 -8.39 -2.10 -38.34
C LEU A 99 -7.33 -3.13 -37.98
N GLU A 100 -7.08 -4.09 -38.88
CA GLU A 100 -6.07 -5.11 -38.66
C GLU A 100 -4.68 -4.48 -38.84
N PHE A 101 -4.05 -4.11 -37.72
CA PHE A 101 -2.68 -3.62 -37.73
C PHE A 101 -1.73 -4.81 -37.67
N GLY A 102 -0.82 -4.92 -38.63
CA GLY A 102 0.35 -5.78 -38.49
C GLY A 102 1.21 -5.26 -37.34
N LEU A 103 1.29 -6.02 -36.24
CA LEU A 103 2.18 -5.69 -35.14
C LEU A 103 3.61 -6.01 -35.59
N CYS A 104 4.42 -5.00 -35.86
CA CYS A 104 5.86 -5.22 -36.08
C CYS A 104 6.52 -5.45 -34.71
N PRO A 105 7.03 -6.66 -34.39
CA PRO A 105 7.90 -6.82 -33.25
C PRO A 105 9.14 -5.93 -33.46
N SER A 106 9.53 -5.16 -32.44
CA SER A 106 10.75 -4.35 -32.54
C SER A 106 11.92 -5.33 -32.72
N SER A 107 12.68 -5.21 -33.81
CA SER A 107 13.78 -6.13 -34.18
C SER A 107 14.78 -6.38 -33.04
N ARG A 108 15.06 -5.36 -32.22
CA ARG A 108 15.92 -5.47 -31.02
C ARG A 108 15.40 -6.44 -29.95
N LEU A 109 14.08 -6.59 -29.82
CA LEU A 109 13.48 -7.45 -28.79
C LEU A 109 13.61 -8.93 -29.16
N ARG A 110 13.57 -9.22 -30.46
CA ARG A 110 13.78 -10.57 -31.00
C ARG A 110 15.22 -11.03 -30.79
N GLU A 111 16.20 -10.13 -30.99
CA GLU A 111 17.61 -10.38 -30.68
C GLU A 111 17.84 -10.63 -29.17
N GLU A 112 17.24 -9.83 -28.28
CA GLU A 112 17.35 -10.03 -26.81
C GLU A 112 16.70 -11.35 -26.34
N LEU A 113 15.57 -11.76 -26.92
CA LEU A 113 14.90 -13.03 -26.58
C LEU A 113 15.67 -14.25 -27.10
N GLU A 114 16.26 -14.16 -28.30
CA GLU A 114 17.11 -15.20 -28.87
C GLU A 114 18.41 -15.36 -28.06
N GLU A 115 19.02 -14.28 -27.55
CA GLU A 115 20.17 -14.35 -26.65
C GLU A 115 19.84 -14.97 -25.27
N VAL A 116 18.67 -14.65 -24.70
CA VAL A 116 18.25 -15.20 -23.40
C VAL A 116 17.88 -16.69 -23.50
N GLN A 117 17.24 -17.11 -24.59
CA GLN A 117 16.89 -18.52 -24.80
C GLN A 117 18.08 -19.40 -25.24
N ALA A 118 19.13 -18.82 -25.83
CA ALA A 118 20.31 -19.56 -26.29
C ALA A 118 21.30 -19.98 -25.18
N SER A 119 21.06 -19.61 -23.90
CA SER A 119 21.96 -19.92 -22.78
C SER A 119 21.36 -20.93 -21.78
N PRO A 120 21.35 -22.24 -22.08
CA PRO A 120 20.90 -23.27 -21.14
C PRO A 120 21.98 -23.51 -20.07
N GLY A 121 22.01 -22.64 -19.06
CA GLY A 121 22.96 -22.72 -17.95
C GLY A 121 23.26 -21.38 -17.28
N GLN A 122 22.27 -20.52 -17.06
CA GLN A 122 22.52 -19.22 -16.44
C GLN A 122 22.86 -19.40 -14.95
N ASN A 123 24.13 -19.13 -14.62
CA ASN A 123 24.60 -19.04 -13.25
C ASN A 123 23.81 -17.95 -12.49
N LEU A 124 23.30 -18.24 -11.28
CA LEU A 124 22.64 -17.29 -10.37
C LEU A 124 23.24 -15.87 -10.33
N PRO A 125 24.58 -15.67 -10.31
CA PRO A 125 25.17 -14.33 -10.37
C PRO A 125 24.86 -13.55 -11.65
N PHE A 126 24.69 -14.21 -12.80
CA PHE A 126 24.33 -13.57 -14.06
C PHE A 126 22.90 -13.03 -14.03
N ILE A 127 21.95 -13.83 -13.52
CA ILE A 127 20.54 -13.44 -13.34
C ILE A 127 20.42 -12.26 -12.35
N LEU A 128 21.16 -12.30 -11.24
CA LEU A 128 21.20 -11.19 -10.28
C LEU A 128 21.78 -9.92 -10.91
N LYS A 129 22.86 -10.04 -11.69
CA LYS A 129 23.47 -8.90 -12.39
C LYS A 129 22.49 -8.28 -13.37
N GLN A 130 21.79 -9.10 -14.17
CA GLN A 130 20.77 -8.64 -15.10
C GLN A 130 19.58 -7.97 -14.40
N SER A 131 19.20 -8.45 -13.21
CA SER A 131 18.13 -7.86 -12.39
C SER A 131 18.54 -6.52 -11.74
N LEU A 132 19.84 -6.32 -11.46
CA LEU A 132 20.36 -5.10 -10.85
C LEU A 132 20.68 -3.99 -11.85
N GLU A 133 20.86 -4.31 -13.13
CA GLU A 133 21.13 -3.35 -14.22
C GLU A 133 20.07 -2.21 -14.26
N PRO A 134 18.75 -2.49 -14.29
CA PRO A 134 17.70 -1.45 -14.24
C PRO A 134 17.80 -0.54 -13.01
N ILE A 135 18.08 -1.13 -11.84
CA ILE A 135 18.23 -0.39 -10.57
C ILE A 135 19.43 0.55 -10.66
N LYS A 136 20.56 0.07 -11.18
CA LYS A 136 21.77 0.89 -11.38
C LYS A 136 21.52 2.05 -12.33
N HIS A 137 20.73 1.84 -13.38
CA HIS A 137 20.33 2.90 -14.31
C HIS A 137 19.48 4.00 -13.64
N MET A 138 18.63 3.67 -12.66
CA MET A 138 17.83 4.66 -11.93
C MET A 138 18.67 5.64 -11.10
N PHE A 139 19.87 5.26 -10.69
CA PHE A 139 20.78 6.08 -9.88
C PHE A 139 21.86 6.79 -10.70
N ARG A 140 21.74 6.80 -12.03
CA ARG A 140 22.67 7.50 -12.94
C ARG A 140 22.02 8.75 -13.58
N GLY A 141 22.85 9.76 -13.85
CA GLY A 141 22.46 10.96 -14.58
C GLY A 141 21.35 11.79 -13.90
N HIS A 142 20.46 12.35 -14.71
CA HIS A 142 19.36 13.24 -14.29
C HIS A 142 18.29 12.56 -13.41
N LEU A 143 18.20 11.22 -13.45
CA LEU A 143 17.23 10.46 -12.65
C LEU A 143 17.68 10.27 -11.20
N ARG A 144 18.98 10.43 -10.89
CA ARG A 144 19.54 10.13 -9.58
C ARG A 144 18.88 10.93 -8.45
N LEU A 145 18.73 12.25 -8.64
CA LEU A 145 18.13 13.11 -7.62
C LEU A 145 16.67 12.74 -7.35
N ARG A 146 15.92 12.41 -8.41
CA ARG A 146 14.51 11.98 -8.33
C ARG A 146 14.40 10.64 -7.60
N SER A 147 15.26 9.68 -7.93
CA SER A 147 15.30 8.36 -7.31
C SER A 147 15.64 8.43 -5.82
N ILE A 148 16.61 9.28 -5.44
CA ILE A 148 16.95 9.49 -4.02
C ILE A 148 15.79 10.15 -3.28
N ALA A 149 15.16 11.18 -3.85
CA ALA A 149 14.01 11.84 -3.24
C ALA A 149 12.84 10.87 -3.03
N LEU A 150 12.48 10.08 -4.03
CA LEU A 150 11.43 9.07 -3.92
C LEU A 150 11.78 7.97 -2.92
N LEU A 151 13.03 7.52 -2.87
CA LEU A 151 13.50 6.55 -1.87
C LEU A 151 13.25 7.06 -0.45
N VAL A 152 13.62 8.31 -0.17
CA VAL A 152 13.41 8.93 1.15
C VAL A 152 11.92 9.04 1.45
N ILE A 153 11.10 9.48 0.48
CA ILE A 153 9.65 9.62 0.68
C ILE A 153 8.99 8.27 0.95
N PHE A 154 9.30 7.23 0.15
CA PHE A 154 8.79 5.86 0.35
C PHE A 154 9.19 5.30 1.70
N TYR A 155 10.44 5.56 2.14
CA TYR A 155 10.89 5.15 3.46
C TYR A 155 10.11 5.86 4.57
N CYS A 156 10.01 7.19 4.52
CA CYS A 156 9.34 8.00 5.53
C CYS A 156 7.85 7.67 5.68
N ILE A 157 7.11 7.59 4.56
CA ILE A 157 5.68 7.26 4.58
C ILE A 157 5.44 5.84 5.07
N SER A 158 6.27 4.87 4.67
CA SER A 158 6.08 3.47 5.06
C SER A 158 6.40 3.25 6.54
N PHE A 159 7.48 3.85 7.03
CA PHE A 159 7.83 3.81 8.44
C PHE A 159 6.72 4.45 9.29
N GLY A 160 6.26 5.64 8.90
CA GLY A 160 5.27 6.39 9.68
C GLY A 160 3.87 5.77 9.64
N TYR A 161 3.37 5.44 8.44
CA TYR A 161 2.03 4.89 8.27
C TYR A 161 1.90 3.50 8.88
N TYR A 162 2.69 2.52 8.42
CA TYR A 162 2.55 1.15 8.90
C TYR A 162 3.05 0.99 10.34
N GLY A 163 4.09 1.73 10.73
CA GLY A 163 4.64 1.69 12.08
C GLY A 163 3.69 2.27 13.13
N LEU A 164 2.90 3.30 12.82
CA LEU A 164 1.90 3.82 13.75
C LEU A 164 0.57 3.04 13.66
N TRP A 165 0.17 2.64 12.44
CA TRP A 165 -1.11 1.96 12.18
C TRP A 165 -1.30 0.70 13.02
N MET A 166 -0.25 -0.12 13.11
CA MET A 166 -0.30 -1.39 13.84
C MET A 166 -0.46 -1.19 15.36
N TRP A 167 -0.08 -0.03 15.88
CA TRP A 167 -0.08 0.29 17.31
C TRP A 167 -1.29 1.12 17.75
N PHE A 168 -2.17 1.53 16.85
CA PHE A 168 -3.40 2.25 17.22
C PHE A 168 -4.27 1.52 18.26
N PRO A 169 -4.54 0.21 18.15
CA PRO A 169 -5.30 -0.53 19.16
C PRO A 169 -4.72 -0.40 20.58
N GLU A 170 -3.40 -0.51 20.69
CA GLU A 170 -2.67 -0.41 21.95
C GLU A 170 -2.71 1.03 22.50
N LEU A 171 -2.53 2.04 21.64
CA LEU A 171 -2.63 3.45 22.02
C LEU A 171 -4.03 3.81 22.53
N PHE A 172 -5.10 3.24 21.97
CA PHE A 172 -6.46 3.45 22.46
C PHE A 172 -6.74 2.75 23.78
N ALA A 173 -6.19 1.54 23.97
CA ALA A 173 -6.29 0.85 25.24
C ALA A 173 -5.63 1.68 26.36
N ARG A 174 -4.42 2.23 26.12
CA ARG A 174 -3.73 3.13 27.06
C ARG A 174 -4.48 4.43 27.30
N ALA A 175 -5.07 5.01 26.25
CA ALA A 175 -5.87 6.23 26.39
C ALA A 175 -7.17 6.01 27.19
N GLU A 176 -7.75 4.81 27.12
CA GLU A 176 -8.93 4.45 27.90
C GLU A 176 -8.60 4.22 29.38
N ASP A 177 -7.54 3.49 29.68
CA ASP A 177 -7.19 3.12 31.06
C ASP A 177 -6.40 4.24 31.80
N GLY A 178 -5.58 5.01 31.09
CA GLY A 178 -4.68 6.02 31.66
C GLY A 178 -4.90 7.45 31.16
N GLY A 179 -5.97 7.71 30.40
CA GLY A 179 -6.37 9.04 29.95
C GLY A 179 -5.53 9.65 28.83
N SER A 180 -4.35 9.11 28.51
CA SER A 180 -3.54 9.56 27.36
C SER A 180 -2.97 8.39 26.57
N PRO A 181 -2.70 8.55 25.26
CA PRO A 181 -2.11 7.49 24.44
C PRO A 181 -0.73 7.01 24.94
N CYS A 182 -0.04 7.86 25.70
CA CYS A 182 1.27 7.59 26.30
C CYS A 182 1.21 7.32 27.80
N ALA A 183 0.04 7.02 28.36
CA ALA A 183 -0.06 6.61 29.74
C ALA A 183 0.69 5.29 29.96
N ASN A 184 1.39 5.19 31.10
CA ASN A 184 2.04 3.95 31.49
C ASN A 184 0.97 2.89 31.73
N MET A 185 1.15 1.71 31.13
CA MET A 185 0.26 0.59 31.39
C MET A 185 0.41 0.18 32.86
N PRO A 186 -0.69 0.02 33.62
CA PRO A 186 -0.59 -0.50 34.98
C PRO A 186 0.07 -1.89 34.94
N LEU A 187 0.98 -2.17 35.89
CA LEU A 187 1.62 -3.47 36.02
C LEU A 187 0.53 -4.57 36.04
N PRO A 188 0.66 -5.64 35.24
CA PRO A 188 -0.26 -6.76 35.34
C PRO A 188 -0.15 -7.32 36.76
N SER A 189 -1.26 -7.30 37.49
CA SER A 189 -1.33 -7.90 38.81
C SER A 189 -1.06 -9.41 38.69
N PRO A 190 -0.08 -9.99 39.42
CA PRO A 190 0.40 -11.36 39.19
C PRO A 190 -0.57 -12.47 39.63
N LEU A 191 -1.83 -12.14 39.92
CA LEU A 191 -2.78 -13.02 40.60
C LEU A 191 -4.10 -13.28 39.86
N GLN A 192 -4.19 -12.91 38.58
CA GLN A 192 -5.39 -13.18 37.79
C GLN A 192 -5.09 -14.24 36.72
N ASN A 193 -5.58 -15.48 36.94
CA ASN A 193 -5.91 -16.42 35.86
C ASN A 193 -7.06 -15.80 35.03
N GLN A 194 -6.77 -14.70 34.34
CA GLN A 194 -7.74 -13.96 33.55
C GLN A 194 -7.86 -14.69 32.22
N SER A 195 -8.95 -15.45 32.07
CA SER A 195 -9.39 -15.90 30.75
C SER A 195 -9.44 -14.68 29.82
N CYS A 196 -8.85 -14.77 28.63
CA CYS A 196 -8.82 -13.69 27.61
C CYS A 196 -10.21 -13.27 27.09
N TYR A 197 -11.28 -13.78 27.70
CA TYR A 197 -12.67 -13.48 27.41
C TYR A 197 -13.33 -12.83 28.63
N PRO A 198 -14.16 -11.80 28.45
CA PRO A 198 -14.65 -11.28 27.16
C PRO A 198 -13.67 -10.32 26.48
N VAL A 199 -13.59 -10.42 25.15
CA VAL A 199 -12.78 -9.51 24.32
C VAL A 199 -13.45 -8.13 24.29
N LYS A 200 -12.71 -7.06 24.61
CA LYS A 200 -13.22 -5.67 24.53
C LYS A 200 -13.59 -5.32 23.07
N THR A 201 -14.90 -5.19 22.78
CA THR A 201 -15.42 -4.87 21.43
C THR A 201 -15.07 -3.46 20.96
N ALA A 202 -14.76 -2.54 21.87
CA ALA A 202 -14.51 -1.14 21.58
C ALA A 202 -13.32 -0.93 20.63
N VAL A 203 -12.21 -1.67 20.87
CA VAL A 203 -10.97 -1.57 20.08
C VAL A 203 -11.18 -1.94 18.61
N TYR A 204 -12.01 -2.94 18.33
CA TYR A 204 -12.35 -3.35 16.96
C TYR A 204 -13.27 -2.34 16.27
N LYS A 205 -14.24 -1.77 16.99
CA LYS A 205 -15.09 -0.69 16.47
C LYS A 205 -14.24 0.54 16.11
N GLU A 206 -13.31 0.93 16.97
CA GLU A 206 -12.40 2.06 16.76
C GLU A 206 -11.50 1.83 15.53
N SER A 207 -10.94 0.62 15.40
CA SER A 207 -10.14 0.22 14.24
C SER A 207 -10.96 0.26 12.93
N PHE A 208 -12.23 -0.15 12.96
CA PHE A 208 -13.14 -0.05 11.82
C PHE A 208 -13.43 1.41 11.44
N ILE A 209 -13.64 2.30 12.42
CA ILE A 209 -13.86 3.73 12.15
C ILE A 209 -12.65 4.34 11.45
N ILE A 210 -11.43 4.05 11.92
CA ILE A 210 -10.19 4.55 11.29
C ILE A 210 -10.06 3.99 9.87
N ALA A 211 -10.29 2.69 9.67
CA ALA A 211 -10.26 2.10 8.33
C ALA A 211 -11.29 2.74 7.38
N ALA A 212 -12.48 3.10 7.87
CA ALA A 212 -13.50 3.78 7.08
C ALA A 212 -13.07 5.19 6.64
N CYS A 213 -12.27 5.90 7.44
CA CYS A 213 -11.74 7.23 7.09
C CYS A 213 -10.78 7.23 5.90
N ASN A 214 -10.27 6.06 5.47
CA ASN A 214 -9.49 5.92 4.25
C ASN A 214 -10.32 6.23 2.99
N LEU A 215 -11.63 5.98 3.01
CA LEU A 215 -12.50 6.14 1.85
C LEU A 215 -12.70 7.61 1.46
N PRO A 216 -13.04 8.53 2.38
CA PRO A 216 -13.05 9.97 2.10
C PRO A 216 -11.71 10.50 1.56
N GLY A 217 -10.58 10.09 2.16
CA GLY A 217 -9.25 10.49 1.68
C GLY A 217 -8.95 10.04 0.26
N ASN A 218 -9.36 8.82 -0.09
CA ASN A 218 -9.24 8.31 -1.44
C ASN A 218 -10.11 9.08 -2.46
N VAL A 219 -11.40 9.30 -2.13
CA VAL A 219 -12.30 10.07 -2.99
C VAL A 219 -11.75 11.49 -3.22
N PHE A 220 -11.25 12.12 -2.16
CA PHE A 220 -10.59 13.42 -2.26
C PHE A 220 -9.39 13.38 -3.22
N THR A 221 -8.57 12.34 -3.14
CA THR A 221 -7.43 12.19 -4.05
C THR A 221 -7.88 12.05 -5.50
N ILE A 222 -8.89 11.22 -5.79
CA ILE A 222 -9.39 11.03 -7.15
C ILE A 222 -9.89 12.35 -7.75
N LEU A 223 -10.56 13.20 -6.97
CA LEU A 223 -11.10 14.48 -7.44
C LEU A 223 -10.04 15.57 -7.60
N PHE A 224 -9.07 15.64 -6.69
CA PHE A 224 -8.12 16.76 -6.62
C PHE A 224 -6.74 16.47 -7.23
N MET A 225 -6.39 15.20 -7.48
CA MET A 225 -5.09 14.83 -8.04
C MET A 225 -4.81 15.53 -9.37
N ASP A 226 -5.80 15.55 -10.27
CA ASP A 226 -5.67 16.14 -11.59
C ASP A 226 -5.67 17.68 -11.56
N ILE A 227 -6.29 18.28 -10.53
CA ILE A 227 -6.42 19.74 -10.38
C ILE A 227 -5.17 20.34 -9.71
N THR A 228 -4.79 19.81 -8.54
CA THR A 228 -3.72 20.35 -7.69
C THR A 228 -2.32 19.87 -8.15
N GLY A 229 -2.28 18.72 -8.83
CA GLY A 229 -1.05 18.05 -9.26
C GLY A 229 -0.41 17.22 -8.15
N GLY A 230 0.14 16.06 -8.53
CA GLY A 230 0.62 15.04 -7.58
C GLY A 230 1.68 15.52 -6.60
N ARG A 231 2.62 16.36 -7.03
CA ARG A 231 3.70 16.89 -6.15
C ARG A 231 3.15 17.69 -4.98
N LYS A 232 2.27 18.66 -5.27
CA LYS A 232 1.69 19.53 -4.24
C LYS A 232 0.84 18.71 -3.30
N LEU A 233 0.00 17.84 -3.84
CA LEU A 233 -0.87 16.96 -3.06
C LEU A 233 -0.08 16.03 -2.13
N LEU A 234 1.02 15.45 -2.61
CA LEU A 234 1.91 14.60 -1.81
C LEU A 234 2.57 15.39 -0.66
N SER A 235 3.14 16.56 -0.95
CA SER A 235 3.84 17.36 0.07
C SER A 235 2.87 17.88 1.15
N THR A 236 1.73 18.45 0.77
CA THR A 236 0.76 18.98 1.74
C THR A 236 0.13 17.89 2.60
N SER A 237 -0.18 16.73 2.01
CA SER A 237 -0.73 15.59 2.77
C SER A 237 0.30 15.00 3.74
N LEU A 238 1.59 14.88 3.37
CA LEU A 238 2.62 14.41 4.30
C LEU A 238 2.84 15.38 5.47
N MET A 239 2.84 16.69 5.21
CA MET A 239 2.94 17.71 6.26
C MET A 239 1.72 17.70 7.19
N ALA A 240 0.52 17.57 6.64
CA ALA A 240 -0.70 17.44 7.44
C ALA A 240 -0.72 16.13 8.25
N SER A 241 -0.20 15.02 7.70
CA SER A 241 -0.05 13.76 8.42
C SER A 241 0.93 13.91 9.59
N SER A 242 2.09 14.55 9.38
CA SER A 242 3.05 14.87 10.44
C SER A 242 2.45 15.70 11.58
N LEU A 243 1.68 16.73 11.23
CA LEU A 243 0.97 17.57 12.21
C LEU A 243 -0.06 16.76 13.00
N SER A 244 -0.85 15.91 12.32
CA SER A 244 -1.85 15.07 13.01
C SER A 244 -1.20 14.12 14.02
N VAL A 245 -0.07 13.49 13.68
CA VAL A 245 0.68 12.61 14.59
C VAL A 245 1.23 13.37 15.79
N PHE A 246 1.77 14.57 15.57
CA PHE A 246 2.25 15.43 16.66
C PHE A 246 1.11 15.81 17.61
N LEU A 247 -0.07 16.13 17.08
CA LEU A 247 -1.25 16.45 17.89
C LEU A 247 -1.78 15.24 18.67
N ILE A 248 -1.64 14.00 18.17
CA ILE A 248 -2.03 12.79 18.91
C ILE A 248 -1.31 12.70 20.25
N TYR A 249 -0.04 13.13 20.31
CA TYR A 249 0.73 13.16 21.55
C TYR A 249 0.22 14.20 22.55
N VAL A 250 -0.17 15.39 22.08
CA VAL A 250 -0.59 16.50 22.94
C VAL A 250 -1.96 16.24 23.58
N VAL A 251 -2.78 15.43 22.93
CA VAL A 251 -4.15 15.16 23.35
C VAL A 251 -4.23 14.20 24.54
N GLN A 252 -5.10 14.55 25.49
CA GLN A 252 -5.34 13.79 26.73
C GLN A 252 -6.77 13.22 26.81
N THR A 253 -7.46 13.09 25.68
CA THR A 253 -8.79 12.47 25.67
C THR A 253 -8.89 11.41 24.58
N LYS A 254 -9.57 10.31 24.90
CA LYS A 254 -9.77 9.17 23.99
C LYS A 254 -10.45 9.61 22.68
N THR A 255 -11.49 10.44 22.77
CA THR A 255 -12.26 10.91 21.59
C THR A 255 -11.44 11.79 20.66
N GLN A 256 -10.64 12.70 21.21
CA GLN A 256 -9.73 13.53 20.41
C GLN A 256 -8.61 12.69 19.79
N SER A 257 -8.07 11.70 20.51
CA SER A 257 -7.03 10.81 19.98
C SER A 257 -7.55 9.96 18.81
N LEU A 258 -8.75 9.40 18.95
CA LEU A 258 -9.43 8.69 17.86
C LEU A 258 -9.69 9.60 16.66
N GLY A 259 -10.18 10.83 16.90
CA GLY A 259 -10.43 11.82 15.84
C GLY A 259 -9.17 12.18 15.05
N LEU A 260 -8.05 12.43 15.75
CA LEU A 260 -6.77 12.71 15.11
C LEU A 260 -6.19 11.50 14.36
N SER A 261 -6.38 10.28 14.89
CA SER A 261 -5.99 9.04 14.21
C SER A 261 -6.79 8.83 12.91
N CYS A 262 -8.07 9.21 12.90
CA CYS A 262 -8.91 9.20 11.70
C CYS A 262 -8.43 10.22 10.66
N ILE A 263 -8.05 11.43 11.10
CA ILE A 263 -7.48 12.46 10.22
C ILE A 263 -6.15 11.96 9.64
N PHE A 264 -5.26 11.43 10.47
CA PHE A 264 -4.00 10.84 10.04
C PHE A 264 -4.22 9.76 8.98
N SER A 265 -5.17 8.85 9.21
CA SER A 265 -5.54 7.77 8.27
C SER A 265 -5.97 8.33 6.92
N GLY A 266 -6.94 9.24 6.90
CA GLY A 266 -7.48 9.82 5.67
C GLY A 266 -6.44 10.61 4.89
N VAL A 267 -5.63 11.42 5.57
CA VAL A 267 -4.58 12.23 4.94
C VAL A 267 -3.43 11.36 4.44
N SER A 268 -3.03 10.34 5.18
CA SER A 268 -1.96 9.43 4.75
C SER A 268 -2.34 8.64 3.49
N VAL A 269 -3.63 8.29 3.32
CA VAL A 269 -4.11 7.66 2.08
C VAL A 269 -3.95 8.59 0.88
N ILE A 270 -4.17 9.90 1.07
CA ILE A 270 -3.90 10.89 0.02
C ILE A 270 -2.42 10.86 -0.37
N SER A 271 -1.52 10.80 0.62
CA SER A 271 -0.08 10.69 0.38
C SER A 271 0.30 9.42 -0.37
N TRP A 272 -0.25 8.26 0.00
CA TRP A 272 0.01 6.98 -0.67
C TRP A 272 -0.44 7.00 -2.14
N ASN A 273 -1.67 7.43 -2.39
CA ASN A 273 -2.21 7.54 -3.74
C ASN A 273 -1.38 8.49 -4.62
N ALA A 274 -1.01 9.66 -4.09
CA ALA A 274 -0.19 10.62 -4.82
C ALA A 274 1.22 10.08 -5.10
N LEU A 275 1.80 9.34 -4.15
CA LEU A 275 3.11 8.71 -4.29
C LEU A 275 3.11 7.61 -5.35
N ASP A 276 2.09 6.77 -5.41
CA ASP A 276 1.98 5.71 -6.41
C ASP A 276 1.87 6.29 -7.83
N VAL A 277 1.07 7.34 -8.00
CA VAL A 277 0.96 8.02 -9.29
C VAL A 277 2.30 8.66 -9.68
N LEU A 278 2.91 9.46 -8.80
CA LEU A 278 4.21 10.09 -9.08
C LEU A 278 5.32 9.05 -9.33
N GLY A 279 5.32 7.94 -8.59
CA GLY A 279 6.26 6.84 -8.77
C GLY A 279 6.15 6.19 -10.15
N THR A 280 4.97 6.21 -10.77
CA THR A 280 4.80 5.74 -12.15
C THR A 280 5.07 6.80 -13.20
N GLU A 281 4.70 8.06 -12.93
CA GLU A 281 4.88 9.16 -13.87
C GLU A 281 6.34 9.59 -14.03
N LEU A 282 7.16 9.51 -12.98
CA LEU A 282 8.54 10.01 -13.01
C LEU A 282 9.54 9.13 -13.78
N TYR A 283 9.14 7.90 -14.11
CA TYR A 283 10.01 6.91 -14.76
C TYR A 283 9.54 6.53 -16.17
N PRO A 284 10.51 6.30 -17.09
CA PRO A 284 10.20 5.79 -18.42
C PRO A 284 9.63 4.37 -18.33
N THR A 285 8.78 4.00 -19.29
CA THR A 285 8.01 2.75 -19.31
C THR A 285 8.88 1.48 -19.14
N ARG A 286 10.14 1.51 -19.60
CA ARG A 286 11.08 0.38 -19.47
C ARG A 286 11.60 0.17 -18.04
N LEU A 287 11.69 1.23 -17.23
CA LEU A 287 12.23 1.17 -15.86
C LEU A 287 11.14 1.25 -14.78
N ARG A 288 9.92 1.62 -15.15
CA ARG A 288 8.81 1.91 -14.22
C ARG A 288 8.50 0.77 -13.26
N SER A 289 8.37 -0.46 -13.75
CA SER A 289 8.05 -1.63 -12.91
C SER A 289 9.18 -1.97 -11.93
N SER A 290 10.42 -2.01 -12.42
CA SER A 290 11.61 -2.25 -11.58
C SER A 290 11.79 -1.17 -10.52
N ALA A 291 11.56 0.10 -10.88
CA ALA A 291 11.66 1.23 -9.96
C ALA A 291 10.63 1.16 -8.84
N LEU A 292 9.35 0.99 -9.19
CA LEU A 292 8.27 0.89 -8.22
C LEU A 292 8.44 -0.33 -7.30
N GLY A 293 8.89 -1.47 -7.87
CA GLY A 293 9.20 -2.67 -7.10
C GLY A 293 10.33 -2.43 -6.09
N PHE A 294 11.41 -1.77 -6.50
CA PHE A 294 12.52 -1.43 -5.63
C PHE A 294 12.10 -0.49 -4.49
N PHE A 295 11.37 0.60 -4.80
CA PHE A 295 10.89 1.53 -3.77
C PHE A 295 9.89 0.90 -2.81
N THR A 296 8.99 0.06 -3.31
CA THR A 296 8.05 -0.69 -2.48
C THR A 296 8.80 -1.65 -1.56
N GLY A 297 9.84 -2.34 -2.06
CA GLY A 297 10.70 -3.19 -1.25
C GLY A 297 11.36 -2.45 -0.09
N VAL A 298 11.95 -1.27 -0.37
CA VAL A 298 12.51 -0.38 0.66
C VAL A 298 11.42 0.06 1.66
N GLY A 299 10.22 0.38 1.17
CA GLY A 299 9.07 0.70 2.01
C GLY A 299 8.68 -0.44 2.97
N ARG A 300 8.73 -1.69 2.52
CA ARG A 300 8.47 -2.86 3.39
C ARG A 300 9.54 -3.01 4.48
N VAL A 301 10.81 -2.80 4.15
CA VAL A 301 11.90 -2.79 5.15
C VAL A 301 11.66 -1.67 6.17
N ALA A 302 11.27 -0.48 5.72
CA ALA A 302 10.95 0.65 6.60
C ALA A 302 9.75 0.37 7.51
N ALA A 303 8.72 -0.32 7.02
CA ALA A 303 7.57 -0.74 7.83
C ALA A 303 7.95 -1.75 8.92
N ILE A 304 8.81 -2.73 8.60
CA ILE A 304 9.34 -3.69 9.59
C ILE A 304 10.15 -2.94 10.65
N MET A 305 11.04 -2.05 10.23
CA MET A 305 11.84 -1.22 11.13
C MET A 305 10.95 -0.37 12.05
N GLY A 306 9.91 0.25 11.49
CA GLY A 306 8.93 1.04 12.24
C GLY A 306 8.27 0.23 13.35
N ASN A 307 7.73 -0.95 13.03
CA ASN A 307 7.10 -1.81 14.03
C ASN A 307 8.04 -2.27 15.13
N VAL A 308 9.30 -2.60 14.80
CA VAL A 308 10.32 -3.00 15.79
C VAL A 308 10.68 -1.83 16.72
N VAL A 309 10.86 -0.63 16.15
CA VAL A 309 11.17 0.58 16.93
C VAL A 309 10.00 0.93 17.84
N PHE A 310 8.77 0.95 17.34
CA PHE A 310 7.58 1.18 18.17
C PHE A 310 7.48 0.15 19.29
N GLY A 311 7.59 -1.14 18.99
CA GLY A 311 7.42 -2.17 20.01
C GLY A 311 8.44 -2.14 21.14
N LYS A 312 9.66 -1.67 20.88
CA LYS A 312 10.67 -1.53 21.94
C LYS A 312 10.55 -0.22 22.73
N LEU A 313 10.09 0.85 22.08
CA LEU A 313 10.10 2.19 22.68
C LEU A 313 8.76 2.60 23.28
N VAL A 314 7.64 1.99 22.86
CA VAL A 314 6.31 2.39 23.34
C VAL A 314 6.14 2.19 24.85
N ASP A 315 6.77 1.16 25.42
CA ASP A 315 6.69 0.85 26.86
C ASP A 315 7.70 1.63 27.70
N THR A 316 8.81 2.05 27.11
CA THR A 316 9.87 2.77 27.83
C THR A 316 9.68 4.28 27.75
N ASN A 317 9.48 4.81 26.54
CA ASN A 317 9.30 6.23 26.27
C ASN A 317 8.38 6.44 25.06
N CYS A 318 7.07 6.43 25.27
CA CYS A 318 6.07 6.62 24.21
C CYS A 318 6.22 7.92 23.41
N PHE A 319 6.83 8.97 23.99
CA PHE A 319 7.12 10.21 23.29
C PHE A 319 8.07 10.04 22.08
N VAL A 320 9.10 9.22 22.23
CA VAL A 320 10.15 9.06 21.22
C VAL A 320 9.63 8.51 19.88
N PRO A 321 8.88 7.39 19.82
CA PRO A 321 8.41 6.83 18.56
C PRO A 321 7.38 7.75 17.87
N ILE A 322 6.52 8.45 18.61
CA ILE A 322 5.55 9.40 18.02
C ILE A 322 6.29 10.60 17.40
N LEU A 323 7.26 11.17 18.12
CA LEU A 323 8.06 12.28 17.61
C LEU A 323 8.88 11.85 16.39
N LEU A 324 9.47 10.65 16.43
CA LEU A 324 10.22 10.08 15.31
C LEU A 324 9.36 9.98 14.05
N VAL A 325 8.12 9.48 14.16
CA VAL A 325 7.18 9.43 13.03
C VAL A 325 6.83 10.82 12.53
N SER A 326 6.53 11.76 13.43
CA SER A 326 6.21 13.13 13.05
C SER A 326 7.36 13.79 12.27
N ILE A 327 8.61 13.65 12.73
CA ILE A 327 9.80 14.18 12.05
C ILE A 327 10.01 13.49 10.70
N LEU A 328 9.90 12.17 10.62
CA LEU A 328 10.08 11.44 9.36
C LEU A 328 9.03 11.81 8.30
N LEU A 329 7.77 11.98 8.71
CA LEU A 329 6.72 12.43 7.79
C LEU A 329 6.94 13.88 7.34
N LEU A 330 7.43 14.74 8.24
CA LEU A 330 7.79 16.12 7.89
C LEU A 330 8.94 16.16 6.89
N THR A 331 10.01 15.39 7.10
CA THR A 331 11.13 15.30 6.16
C THR A 331 10.69 14.73 4.82
N GLY A 332 9.82 13.72 4.81
CA GLY A 332 9.19 13.21 3.58
C GLY A 332 8.42 14.30 2.82
N GLY A 333 7.61 15.10 3.53
CA GLY A 333 6.86 16.22 2.96
C GLY A 333 7.76 17.33 2.38
N LEU A 334 8.86 17.66 3.06
CA LEU A 334 9.85 18.63 2.57
C LEU A 334 10.62 18.11 1.36
N VAL A 335 11.05 16.84 1.38
CA VAL A 335 11.74 16.21 0.24
C VAL A 335 10.81 16.08 -0.97
N ALA A 336 9.51 15.89 -0.77
CA ALA A 336 8.53 15.90 -1.86
C ALA A 336 8.49 17.23 -2.61
N LEU A 337 8.88 18.36 -1.99
CA LEU A 337 9.02 19.64 -2.67
C LEU A 337 10.20 19.67 -3.65
N LEU A 338 11.18 18.78 -3.54
CA LEU A 338 12.30 18.70 -4.48
C LEU A 338 11.94 17.95 -5.77
N LEU A 339 10.78 17.27 -5.80
CA LEU A 339 10.33 16.54 -6.99
C LEU A 339 9.97 17.51 -8.13
N PRO A 340 10.26 17.16 -9.40
CA PRO A 340 9.83 17.94 -10.54
C PRO A 340 8.31 17.84 -10.72
N GLN A 341 7.70 18.89 -11.28
CA GLN A 341 6.28 18.89 -11.61
C GLN A 341 6.04 18.01 -12.86
N THR A 342 5.17 16.99 -12.76
CA THR A 342 4.89 16.02 -13.83
C THR A 342 3.68 16.38 -14.70
N ARG A 343 3.05 17.54 -14.49
CA ARG A 343 1.81 17.91 -15.19
C ARG A 343 2.06 18.02 -16.71
N GLN A 344 1.43 17.14 -17.48
CA GLN A 344 1.29 17.19 -18.94
C GLN A 344 2.59 17.24 -19.76
N THR A 345 3.72 16.83 -19.20
CA THR A 345 4.95 16.62 -19.98
C THR A 345 4.98 15.19 -20.48
N GLU A 346 4.77 14.98 -21.79
CA GLU A 346 5.15 13.72 -22.42
C GLU A 346 6.65 13.52 -22.16
N LEU A 347 6.98 12.47 -21.42
CA LEU A 347 8.37 12.07 -21.21
C LEU A 347 8.85 11.40 -22.49
N THR A 348 9.41 12.21 -23.40
CA THR A 348 10.18 11.75 -24.57
C THR A 348 11.44 11.04 -24.16
#